data_AF-A0A1Q5TSZ7-F1
#
_entry.id   AF-A0A1Q5TSZ7-F1
#
_cell.length_a   1.000
_cell.length_b   1.000
_cell.length_c   1.000
_cell.angle_alpha   90.00
_cell.angle_beta   90.00
_cell.angle_gamma   90.00
#
_symmetry.space_group_name_H-M   'P 1'
#
loop_
_entity.id
_entity.type
_entity.pdbx_description
1 polymer ?
#
loop_
_entity_poly.entity_id
_entity_poly.type
_entity_poly.pdbx_seq_one_letter_code
_entity_poly.pdbx_strand_id
1 'polypeptide(L)'
;MQMNLVPSVAHSYYAPKLISMKKETFWLTEIKTKGRTEEEIKKDIINLSYLFHEQEPRTGEATQFKTIVSVWDDISSEEDIARLHYEMKPTFLRAGLMLGEFFSSCEKRGLRNSNFYPLRSPIPLLVVREMLEFDVVFLSDSIEYVKEYIHKYGDRGLNAIKHMLNQNKKIGLNDEQVAVLKSYLMYQ
;
A
#
# COMPACT_ATOMS: atom_id res chain seq x y z
N MET A 1 34.72 -21.45 44.02
CA MET A 1 34.59 -21.46 42.55
C MET A 1 33.59 -20.37 42.17
N GLN A 2 34.08 -19.19 41.82
CA GLN A 2 33.23 -18.05 41.42
C GLN A 2 32.82 -18.26 39.96
N MET A 3 31.52 -18.42 39.71
CA MET A 3 30.95 -18.39 38.36
C MET A 3 30.92 -16.94 37.88
N ASN A 4 31.77 -16.63 36.91
CA ASN A 4 31.68 -15.37 36.16
C ASN A 4 30.39 -15.36 35.34
N LEU A 5 29.48 -14.43 35.65
CA LEU A 5 28.34 -14.11 34.80
C LEU A 5 28.87 -13.42 33.53
N VAL A 6 28.58 -14.01 32.37
CA VAL A 6 28.79 -13.38 31.06
C VAL A 6 27.84 -12.17 30.97
N PRO A 7 28.30 -10.96 30.59
CA PRO A 7 27.41 -9.81 30.49
C PRO A 7 26.38 -10.04 29.39
N SER A 8 25.09 -9.86 29.70
CA SER A 8 24.04 -9.88 28.69
C SER A 8 24.24 -8.67 27.77
N VAL A 9 24.43 -8.94 26.49
CA VAL A 9 24.41 -7.90 25.45
C VAL A 9 22.96 -7.44 25.33
N ALA A 10 22.64 -6.31 25.95
CA ALA A 10 21.38 -5.63 25.77
C ALA A 10 21.24 -5.25 24.28
N HIS A 11 20.55 -6.10 23.52
CA HIS A 11 20.04 -5.73 22.21
C HIS A 11 18.99 -4.65 22.47
N SER A 12 19.31 -3.40 22.15
CA SER A 12 18.32 -2.34 22.11
C SER A 12 17.22 -2.79 21.13
N TYR A 13 16.06 -3.18 21.66
CA TYR A 13 14.89 -3.41 20.84
C TYR A 13 14.66 -2.13 20.04
N TYR A 14 14.87 -2.20 18.72
CA TYR A 14 14.42 -1.17 17.80
C TYR A 14 12.89 -1.16 17.91
N ALA A 15 12.35 -0.36 18.81
CA ALA A 15 10.93 -0.12 18.86
C ALA A 15 10.56 0.55 17.52
N PRO A 16 9.72 -0.07 16.68
CA PRO A 16 9.33 0.52 15.41
C PRO A 16 8.74 1.91 15.71
N LYS A 17 9.18 2.93 14.96
CA LYS A 17 8.58 4.26 15.06
C LYS A 17 7.18 4.17 14.45
N LEU A 18 6.17 4.00 15.29
CA LEU A 18 4.75 4.03 14.91
C LEU A 18 4.33 5.47 14.59
N ILE A 19 4.82 6.03 13.48
CA ILE A 19 4.71 7.46 13.15
C ILE A 19 3.25 7.91 13.05
N SER A 20 2.39 7.13 12.39
CA SER A 20 0.96 7.46 12.24
C SER A 20 0.24 7.51 13.58
N MET A 21 0.50 6.54 14.47
CA MET A 21 -0.06 6.56 15.82
C MET A 21 0.46 7.73 16.65
N LYS A 22 1.76 8.06 16.55
CA LYS A 22 2.35 9.21 17.25
C LYS A 22 1.86 10.55 16.72
N LYS A 23 1.46 10.61 15.45
CA LYS A 23 0.92 11.80 14.79
C LYS A 23 -0.61 11.85 14.84
N GLU A 24 -1.25 10.85 15.44
CA GLU A 24 -2.72 10.71 15.49
C GLU A 24 -3.37 10.68 14.09
N THR A 25 -2.64 10.14 13.11
CA THR A 25 -3.06 10.00 11.70
C THR A 25 -3.36 8.55 11.31
N PHE A 26 -3.78 7.74 12.27
CA PHE A 26 -4.17 6.35 12.08
C PHE A 26 -5.63 6.17 12.48
N TRP A 27 -6.47 5.75 11.54
CA TRP A 27 -7.87 5.45 11.79
C TRP A 27 -8.17 3.98 11.51
N LEU A 28 -9.03 3.41 12.35
CA LEU A 28 -9.55 2.06 12.22
C LEU A 28 -11.06 2.16 12.04
N THR A 29 -11.58 1.45 11.04
CA THR A 29 -13.01 1.35 10.78
C THR A 29 -13.38 -0.09 10.45
N GLU A 30 -14.66 -0.40 10.49
CA GLU A 30 -15.21 -1.67 10.09
C GLU A 30 -16.11 -1.48 8.86
N ILE A 31 -16.10 -2.45 7.94
CA ILE A 31 -17.10 -2.53 6.87
C ILE A 31 -17.81 -3.87 7.00
N LYS A 32 -19.10 -3.81 7.33
CA LYS A 32 -19.97 -4.98 7.40
C LYS A 32 -20.50 -5.34 6.03
N THR A 33 -20.63 -6.63 5.77
CA THR A 33 -21.12 -7.21 4.52
C THR A 33 -22.47 -7.91 4.68
N LYS A 34 -22.79 -8.41 5.87
CA LYS A 34 -24.00 -9.19 6.12
C LYS A 34 -25.28 -8.40 5.82
N GLY A 35 -26.10 -8.93 4.92
CA GLY A 35 -27.40 -8.36 4.57
C GLY A 35 -27.32 -7.11 3.69
N ARG A 36 -26.15 -6.82 3.10
CA ARG A 36 -25.92 -5.65 2.25
C ARG A 36 -25.68 -6.06 0.81
N THR A 37 -26.00 -5.16 -0.12
CA THR A 37 -25.67 -5.38 -1.53
C THR A 37 -24.21 -5.03 -1.81
N GLU A 38 -23.70 -5.53 -2.93
CA GLU A 38 -22.33 -5.25 -3.34
C GLU A 38 -22.11 -3.75 -3.62
N GLU A 39 -23.11 -3.06 -4.16
CA GLU A 39 -23.05 -1.61 -4.42
C GLU A 39 -22.93 -0.81 -3.13
N GLU A 40 -23.63 -1.21 -2.06
CA GLU A 40 -23.53 -0.57 -0.75
C GLU A 40 -22.13 -0.75 -0.15
N ILE A 41 -21.57 -1.96 -0.28
CA ILE A 41 -20.21 -2.28 0.17
C ILE A 41 -19.18 -1.45 -0.61
N LYS A 42 -19.29 -1.40 -1.94
CA LYS A 42 -18.41 -0.59 -2.80
C LYS A 42 -18.50 0.89 -2.47
N LYS A 43 -19.70 1.40 -2.17
CA LYS A 43 -19.89 2.79 -1.76
C LYS A 43 -19.14 3.10 -0.48
N ASP A 44 -19.14 2.20 0.51
CA ASP A 44 -18.38 2.38 1.75
C ASP A 44 -16.87 2.33 1.51
N ILE A 45 -16.41 1.43 0.62
CA ILE A 45 -15.00 1.39 0.22
C ILE A 45 -14.61 2.74 -0.42
N ILE A 46 -15.39 3.26 -1.38
CA ILE A 46 -15.15 4.58 -1.99
C ILE A 46 -15.12 5.66 -0.92
N ASN A 47 -16.01 5.59 0.07
CA ASN A 47 -16.08 6.56 1.16
C ASN A 47 -14.78 6.64 1.96
N LEU A 48 -13.99 5.57 2.06
CA LEU A 48 -12.66 5.61 2.67
C LEU A 48 -11.73 6.60 1.97
N SER A 49 -11.81 6.76 0.64
CA SER A 49 -11.03 7.76 -0.09
C SER A 49 -11.44 9.19 0.25
N TYR A 50 -12.74 9.44 0.39
CA TYR A 50 -13.23 10.77 0.80
C TYR A 50 -12.82 11.08 2.23
N LEU A 51 -13.02 10.13 3.15
CA LEU A 51 -12.59 10.26 4.53
C LEU A 51 -11.09 10.52 4.63
N PHE A 52 -10.27 9.79 3.87
CA PHE A 52 -8.82 10.00 3.88
C PHE A 52 -8.44 11.46 3.58
N HIS A 53 -9.07 12.08 2.58
CA HIS A 53 -8.78 13.46 2.19
C HIS A 53 -9.35 14.50 3.16
N GLU A 54 -10.49 14.22 3.80
CA GLU A 54 -11.10 15.12 4.80
C GLU A 54 -10.36 15.13 6.15
N GLN A 55 -9.66 14.05 6.51
CA GLN A 55 -8.90 13.99 7.75
C GLN A 55 -7.62 14.84 7.70
N GLU A 56 -7.31 15.50 8.81
CA GLU A 56 -6.03 16.19 8.99
C GLU A 56 -4.86 15.20 9.08
N PRO A 57 -3.66 15.55 8.58
CA PRO A 57 -3.36 16.71 7.76
C PRO A 57 -3.96 16.60 6.36
N ARG A 58 -4.54 17.70 5.85
CA ARG A 58 -5.13 17.75 4.50
C ARG A 58 -4.11 18.05 3.40
N THR A 59 -3.02 18.73 3.73
CA THR A 59 -1.98 19.13 2.76
C THR A 59 -0.56 18.98 3.34
N GLY A 60 0.45 19.07 2.47
CA GLY A 60 1.86 19.02 2.85
C GLY A 60 2.39 17.61 3.09
N GLU A 61 3.68 17.50 3.39
CA GLU A 61 4.38 16.21 3.52
C GLU A 61 3.82 15.32 4.63
N ALA A 62 3.09 15.88 5.60
CA ALA A 62 2.53 15.11 6.70
C ALA A 62 1.38 14.19 6.25
N THR A 63 0.75 14.44 5.09
CA THR A 63 -0.30 13.56 4.53
C THR A 63 0.19 12.13 4.32
N GLN A 64 1.48 11.95 4.04
CA GLN A 64 2.10 10.64 3.83
C GLN A 64 2.00 9.71 5.06
N PHE A 65 1.77 10.28 6.25
CA PHE A 65 1.64 9.52 7.49
C PHE A 65 0.19 9.12 7.81
N LYS A 66 -0.77 9.54 7.00
CA LYS A 66 -2.17 9.13 7.15
C LYS A 66 -2.35 7.67 6.75
N THR A 67 -3.17 6.95 7.50
CA THR A 67 -3.57 5.58 7.17
C THR A 67 -4.96 5.32 7.70
N ILE A 68 -5.83 4.76 6.86
CA ILE A 68 -7.11 4.19 7.27
C ILE A 68 -7.02 2.67 7.09
N VAL A 69 -7.35 1.93 8.13
CA VAL A 69 -7.49 0.47 8.07
C VAL A 69 -8.96 0.13 8.20
N SER A 70 -9.52 -0.55 7.21
CA SER A 70 -10.86 -1.15 7.30
C SER A 70 -10.75 -2.63 7.63
N VAL A 71 -11.51 -3.06 8.63
CA VAL A 71 -11.59 -4.45 9.12
C VAL A 71 -12.84 -5.10 8.56
N TRP A 72 -12.70 -6.34 8.09
CA TRP A 72 -13.75 -7.13 7.46
C TRP A 72 -13.90 -8.47 8.19
N ASP A 73 -14.57 -8.45 9.34
CA ASP A 73 -14.72 -9.61 10.23
C ASP A 73 -15.90 -10.53 9.86
N ASP A 74 -16.81 -10.09 9.00
CA ASP A 74 -18.00 -10.82 8.58
C ASP A 74 -17.97 -11.26 7.10
N ILE A 75 -16.86 -11.02 6.40
CA ILE A 75 -16.72 -11.41 4.99
C ILE A 75 -16.53 -12.93 4.86
N SER A 76 -17.21 -13.52 3.89
CA SER A 76 -17.26 -14.97 3.68
C SER A 76 -15.97 -15.60 3.14
N SER A 77 -15.18 -14.84 2.39
CA SER A 77 -14.05 -15.37 1.62
C SER A 77 -12.97 -14.31 1.42
N GLU A 78 -11.71 -14.75 1.38
CA GLU A 78 -10.57 -13.87 1.08
C GLU A 78 -10.53 -13.49 -0.41
N GLU A 79 -11.05 -14.36 -1.28
CA GLU A 79 -11.24 -14.08 -2.71
C GLU A 79 -12.17 -12.89 -2.93
N ASP A 80 -13.19 -12.71 -2.09
CA ASP A 80 -14.08 -11.54 -2.15
C ASP A 80 -13.32 -10.23 -1.83
N ILE A 81 -12.41 -10.24 -0.84
CA ILE A 81 -11.54 -9.09 -0.56
C ILE A 81 -10.61 -8.79 -1.74
N ALA A 82 -9.98 -9.81 -2.30
CA ALA A 82 -9.08 -9.64 -3.45
C ALA A 82 -9.80 -9.09 -4.67
N ARG A 83 -11.03 -9.55 -4.92
CA ARG A 83 -11.89 -9.05 -5.99
C ARG A 83 -12.30 -7.60 -5.76
N LEU A 84 -12.80 -7.27 -4.57
CA LEU A 84 -13.16 -5.89 -4.22
C LEU A 84 -11.95 -4.96 -4.31
N HIS A 85 -10.76 -5.40 -3.87
CA HIS A 85 -9.52 -4.66 -4.04
C HIS A 85 -9.22 -4.38 -5.51
N TYR A 86 -9.25 -5.41 -6.36
CA TYR A 86 -8.97 -5.28 -7.78
C TYR A 86 -9.89 -4.29 -8.46
N GLU A 87 -11.20 -4.40 -8.21
CA GLU A 87 -12.21 -3.52 -8.78
C GLU A 87 -12.10 -2.08 -8.28
N MET A 88 -11.73 -1.88 -7.01
CA MET A 88 -11.69 -0.57 -6.39
C MET A 88 -10.35 0.16 -6.53
N LYS A 89 -9.23 -0.56 -6.70
CA LYS A 89 -7.88 0.01 -6.84
C LYS A 89 -7.82 1.20 -7.81
N PRO A 90 -8.40 1.15 -9.03
CA PRO A 90 -8.36 2.29 -9.95
C PRO A 90 -8.95 3.59 -9.38
N THR A 91 -10.01 3.50 -8.57
CA THR A 91 -10.64 4.67 -7.94
C THR A 91 -9.71 5.34 -6.94
N PHE A 92 -8.95 4.56 -6.15
CA PHE A 92 -7.97 5.09 -5.21
C PHE A 92 -6.75 5.68 -5.91
N LEU A 93 -6.27 5.04 -6.99
CA LEU A 93 -5.13 5.55 -7.76
C LEU A 93 -5.44 6.93 -8.36
N ARG A 94 -6.65 7.11 -8.95
CA ARG A 94 -7.14 8.42 -9.42
C ARG A 94 -7.18 9.48 -8.32
N ALA A 95 -7.48 9.07 -7.09
CA ALA A 95 -7.47 9.94 -5.92
C ALA A 95 -6.06 10.18 -5.34
N GLY A 96 -5.01 9.65 -5.97
CA GLY A 96 -3.63 9.75 -5.50
C GLY A 96 -3.34 8.88 -4.27
N LEU A 97 -4.12 7.83 -4.03
CA LEU A 97 -4.04 6.94 -2.88
C LEU A 97 -3.64 5.53 -3.31
N MET A 98 -3.05 4.78 -2.38
CA MET A 98 -2.89 3.34 -2.50
C MET A 98 -3.98 2.64 -1.69
N LEU A 99 -4.59 1.63 -2.31
CA LEU A 99 -5.43 0.63 -1.65
C LEU A 99 -4.62 -0.66 -1.54
N GLY A 100 -4.42 -1.16 -0.33
CA GLY A 100 -3.75 -2.43 -0.05
C GLY A 100 -4.74 -3.47 0.46
N GLU A 101 -4.69 -4.68 -0.09
CA GLU A 101 -5.41 -5.85 0.42
C GLU A 101 -4.53 -6.63 1.39
N PHE A 102 -5.11 -7.11 2.48
CA PHE A 102 -4.45 -7.98 3.43
C PHE A 102 -5.39 -9.12 3.81
N PHE A 103 -4.90 -10.35 3.77
CA PHE A 103 -5.64 -11.56 4.15
C PHE A 103 -4.66 -12.72 4.34
N SER A 104 -5.08 -13.82 4.96
CA SER A 104 -4.17 -14.82 5.51
C SER A 104 -3.39 -15.57 4.42
N SER A 105 -4.03 -15.84 3.29
CA SER A 105 -3.44 -16.54 2.15
C SER A 105 -2.69 -15.64 1.16
N CYS A 106 -2.61 -14.32 1.39
CA CYS A 106 -2.04 -13.38 0.42
C CYS A 106 -0.61 -13.77 -0.01
N GLU A 107 -0.41 -13.93 -1.32
CA GLU A 107 0.84 -14.44 -1.91
C GLU A 107 1.80 -13.33 -2.37
N LYS A 108 1.41 -12.06 -2.24
CA LYS A 108 2.24 -10.92 -2.62
C LYS A 108 3.52 -10.88 -1.77
N ARG A 109 4.66 -10.96 -2.45
CA ARG A 109 6.00 -11.07 -1.84
C ARG A 109 6.65 -9.70 -1.63
N GLY A 110 7.54 -9.60 -0.65
CA GLY A 110 8.33 -8.40 -0.40
C GLY A 110 9.40 -8.16 -1.48
N LEU A 111 9.65 -6.90 -1.83
CA LEU A 111 10.59 -6.51 -2.90
C LEU A 111 12.04 -6.98 -2.68
N ARG A 112 12.45 -7.18 -1.42
CA ARG A 112 13.82 -7.56 -1.03
C ARG A 112 13.95 -8.99 -0.52
N ASN A 113 12.83 -9.65 -0.23
CA ASN A 113 12.82 -11.01 0.30
C ASN A 113 11.55 -11.72 -0.20
N SER A 114 11.73 -12.66 -1.12
CA SER A 114 10.64 -13.44 -1.70
C SER A 114 9.97 -14.40 -0.72
N ASN A 115 10.60 -14.68 0.43
CA ASN A 115 10.03 -15.49 1.51
C ASN A 115 9.26 -14.64 2.55
N PHE A 116 9.22 -13.32 2.36
CA PHE A 116 8.44 -12.42 3.20
C PHE A 116 7.13 -12.04 2.51
N TYR A 117 6.03 -12.24 3.21
CA TYR A 117 4.66 -11.97 2.73
C TYR A 117 4.06 -10.80 3.52
N PRO A 118 4.39 -9.54 3.17
CA PRO A 118 4.05 -8.37 3.98
C PRO A 118 2.55 -8.10 4.10
N LEU A 119 1.74 -8.68 3.20
CA LEU A 119 0.31 -8.44 3.11
C LEU A 119 -0.52 -9.56 3.77
N ARG A 120 0.11 -10.48 4.51
CA ARG A 120 -0.62 -11.48 5.28
C ARG A 120 -1.16 -10.88 6.58
N SER A 121 -2.44 -11.07 6.82
CA SER A 121 -3.14 -10.68 8.04
C SER A 121 -4.11 -11.77 8.46
N PRO A 122 -4.24 -12.07 9.78
CA PRO A 122 -5.20 -13.08 10.26
C PRO A 122 -6.66 -12.64 10.11
N ILE A 123 -6.90 -11.34 9.97
CA ILE A 123 -8.22 -10.76 9.70
C ILE A 123 -8.12 -10.02 8.36
N PRO A 124 -9.08 -10.16 7.44
CA PRO A 124 -9.01 -9.44 6.17
C PRO A 124 -9.13 -7.93 6.34
N LEU A 125 -8.27 -7.18 5.65
CA LEU A 125 -8.21 -5.72 5.71
C LEU A 125 -8.14 -5.11 4.31
N LEU A 126 -8.77 -3.94 4.14
CA LEU A 126 -8.38 -2.97 3.12
C LEU A 126 -7.74 -1.77 3.79
N VAL A 127 -6.55 -1.38 3.33
CA VAL A 127 -5.76 -0.29 3.90
C VAL A 127 -5.61 0.82 2.88
N VAL A 128 -5.95 2.04 3.29
CA VAL A 128 -5.81 3.26 2.49
C VAL A 128 -4.64 4.06 3.03
N ARG A 129 -3.73 4.46 2.15
CA ARG A 129 -2.67 5.42 2.46
C ARG A 129 -2.39 6.32 1.28
N GLU A 130 -1.62 7.38 1.53
CA GLU A 130 -1.05 8.21 0.49
C GLU A 130 -0.20 7.36 -0.46
N MET A 131 -0.35 7.56 -1.77
CA MET A 131 0.57 6.99 -2.75
C MET A 131 1.93 7.71 -2.66
N LEU A 132 3.03 6.96 -2.62
CA LEU A 132 4.39 7.46 -2.47
C LEU A 132 5.18 7.30 -3.79
N GLU A 133 6.23 8.09 -3.98
CA GLU A 133 7.02 8.08 -5.22
C GLU A 133 7.56 6.69 -5.56
N PHE A 134 7.96 5.92 -4.54
CA PHE A 134 8.49 4.56 -4.73
C PHE A 134 7.41 3.51 -5.05
N ASP A 135 6.12 3.85 -4.98
CA ASP A 135 5.04 2.89 -5.25
C ASP A 135 4.92 2.51 -6.72
N VAL A 136 5.63 3.21 -7.61
CA VAL A 136 5.64 2.87 -9.05
C VAL A 136 6.00 1.41 -9.31
N VAL A 137 6.79 0.77 -8.46
CA VAL A 137 7.12 -0.68 -8.55
C VAL A 137 5.91 -1.61 -8.38
N PHE A 138 4.87 -1.15 -7.69
CA PHE A 138 3.61 -1.87 -7.47
C PHE A 138 2.51 -1.48 -8.47
N LEU A 139 2.82 -0.53 -9.36
CA LEU A 139 1.91 0.02 -10.37
C LEU A 139 2.40 -0.28 -11.80
N SER A 140 3.63 -0.76 -11.95
CA SER A 140 4.27 -1.06 -13.23
C SER A 140 3.75 -2.32 -13.91
N ASP A 141 2.68 -2.93 -13.42
CA ASP A 141 1.97 -4.05 -14.07
C ASP A 141 0.87 -3.57 -15.04
N SER A 142 0.51 -2.28 -15.02
CA SER A 142 -0.49 -1.69 -15.92
C SER A 142 -0.08 -0.29 -16.36
N ILE A 143 -0.25 -0.01 -17.65
CA ILE A 143 0.03 1.32 -18.20
C ILE A 143 -0.94 2.38 -17.66
N GLU A 144 -2.17 1.99 -17.36
CA GLU A 144 -3.19 2.83 -16.72
C GLU A 144 -2.78 3.21 -15.30
N TYR A 145 -2.24 2.27 -14.51
CA TYR A 145 -1.76 2.57 -13.17
C TYR A 145 -0.54 3.50 -13.19
N VAL A 146 0.36 3.33 -14.16
CA VAL A 146 1.48 4.26 -14.38
C VAL A 146 0.96 5.65 -14.76
N LYS A 147 -0.10 5.76 -15.57
CA LYS A 147 -0.73 7.07 -15.89
C LYS A 147 -1.22 7.78 -14.63
N GLU A 148 -1.92 7.08 -13.73
CA GLU A 148 -2.39 7.69 -12.46
C GLU A 148 -1.23 8.09 -11.55
N TYR A 149 -0.17 7.29 -11.49
CA TYR A 149 1.06 7.64 -10.79
C TYR A 149 1.68 8.94 -11.32
N ILE A 150 1.78 9.07 -12.65
CA ILE A 150 2.31 10.29 -13.28
C ILE A 150 1.35 11.46 -13.14
N HIS A 151 0.04 11.23 -13.15
CA HIS A 151 -0.94 12.28 -12.85
C HIS A 151 -0.68 12.91 -11.47
N LYS A 152 -0.34 12.09 -10.47
CA LYS A 152 0.00 12.57 -9.12
C LYS A 152 1.37 13.25 -9.07
N TYR A 153 2.40 12.69 -9.71
CA TYR A 153 3.79 13.09 -9.49
C TYR A 153 4.42 13.96 -10.58
N GLY A 154 3.81 14.03 -11.76
CA GLY A 154 4.32 14.76 -12.92
C GLY A 154 5.78 14.41 -13.25
N ASP A 155 6.59 15.45 -13.46
CA ASP A 155 8.02 15.32 -13.80
C ASP A 155 8.82 14.55 -12.75
N ARG A 156 8.46 14.66 -11.46
CA ARG A 156 9.12 13.86 -10.41
C ARG A 156 8.93 12.37 -10.64
N GLY A 157 7.72 11.97 -11.02
CA GLY A 157 7.39 10.58 -11.35
C GLY A 157 8.14 10.10 -12.59
N LEU A 158 8.20 10.93 -13.65
CA LEU A 158 8.98 10.60 -14.86
C LEU A 158 10.47 10.40 -14.53
N ASN A 159 11.04 11.28 -13.70
CA ASN A 159 12.43 11.18 -13.28
C ASN A 159 12.67 9.96 -12.39
N ALA A 160 11.74 9.62 -11.50
CA ALA A 160 11.80 8.41 -10.68
C ALA A 160 11.82 7.15 -11.54
N ILE A 161 10.95 7.06 -12.57
CA ILE A 161 10.94 5.93 -13.52
C ILE A 161 12.27 5.84 -14.27
N LYS A 162 12.76 6.96 -14.84
CA LYS A 162 14.05 7.00 -15.56
C LYS A 162 15.20 6.55 -14.66
N HIS A 163 15.25 7.04 -13.42
CA HIS A 163 16.28 6.67 -12.47
C HIS A 163 16.23 5.17 -12.13
N MET A 164 15.03 4.63 -11.90
CA MET A 164 14.81 3.23 -11.58
C MET A 164 15.20 2.29 -12.73
N LEU A 165 14.97 2.70 -13.98
CA LEU A 165 15.36 1.93 -15.18
C LEU A 165 16.87 2.00 -15.47
N ASN A 166 17.52 3.12 -15.14
CA ASN A 166 18.96 3.33 -15.40
C ASN A 166 19.86 2.69 -14.34
N GLN A 167 19.40 2.56 -13.09
CA GLN A 167 20.14 1.86 -12.06
C GLN A 167 20.04 0.34 -12.33
N ASN A 168 21.17 -0.37 -12.40
CA ASN A 168 21.21 -1.85 -12.37
C ASN A 168 20.58 -2.48 -11.10
N LYS A 169 19.96 -1.66 -10.25
CA LYS A 169 19.13 -2.05 -9.12
C LYS A 169 17.66 -2.12 -9.56
N LYS A 170 17.32 -3.12 -10.38
CA LYS A 170 15.93 -3.57 -10.63
C LYS A 170 15.30 -4.19 -9.37
N ILE A 171 15.50 -3.59 -8.19
CA ILE A 171 15.00 -4.16 -6.93
C ILE A 171 13.48 -4.14 -6.99
N GLY A 172 12.88 -5.32 -7.13
CA GLY A 172 11.44 -5.51 -7.13
C GLY A 172 10.74 -5.34 -8.48
N LEU A 173 11.47 -5.14 -9.59
CA LEU A 173 10.89 -5.13 -10.93
C LEU A 173 11.24 -6.41 -11.70
N ASN A 174 10.23 -7.05 -12.28
CA ASN A 174 10.42 -8.09 -13.29
C ASN A 174 10.51 -7.49 -14.71
N ASP A 175 10.80 -8.32 -15.71
CA ASP A 175 10.99 -7.84 -17.08
C ASP A 175 9.72 -7.31 -17.74
N GLU A 176 8.54 -7.85 -17.39
CA GLU A 176 7.24 -7.34 -17.86
C GLU A 176 6.99 -5.93 -17.33
N GLN A 177 7.24 -5.71 -16.05
CA GLN A 177 7.09 -4.40 -15.42
C GLN A 177 8.07 -3.38 -16.00
N VAL A 178 9.31 -3.79 -16.29
CA VAL A 178 10.28 -2.97 -17.01
C VAL A 178 9.76 -2.60 -18.41
N ALA A 179 9.12 -3.54 -19.11
CA ALA A 179 8.56 -3.29 -20.43
C ALA A 179 7.41 -2.28 -20.38
N VAL A 180 6.50 -2.38 -19.40
CA VAL A 180 5.42 -1.40 -19.19
C VAL A 180 5.99 0.00 -18.97
N LEU A 181 6.97 0.16 -18.08
CA LEU A 181 7.57 1.45 -17.78
C LEU A 181 8.32 2.06 -18.98
N LYS A 182 9.05 1.24 -19.75
CA LYS A 182 9.71 1.67 -20.99
C LYS A 182 8.70 2.09 -22.04
N SER A 183 7.63 1.31 -22.21
CA SER A 183 6.54 1.63 -23.13
C SER A 183 5.93 2.99 -22.79
N TYR A 184 5.62 3.23 -21.51
CA TYR A 184 5.11 4.53 -21.06
C TYR A 184 6.01 5.70 -21.49
N LEU A 185 7.32 5.60 -21.24
CA LEU A 185 8.29 6.64 -21.57
C LEU A 185 8.48 6.88 -23.07
N MET A 186 8.20 5.89 -23.93
CA MET A 186 8.32 6.03 -25.38
C MET A 186 7.17 6.82 -26.01
N TYR A 187 6.02 6.88 -25.33
CA TYR A 187 4.79 7.54 -25.82
C TYR A 187 4.47 8.84 -25.07
N GLN A 188 5.41 9.38 -24.30
CA GLN A 188 5.37 10.76 -23.76
C GLN A 188 6.10 11.71 -24.71
#